data_AF-A0A939PM24-F1
#
_entry.id   AF-A0A939PM24-F1
#
_cell.length_a   1.000
_cell.length_b   1.000
_cell.length_c   1.000
_cell.angle_alpha   90.00
_cell.angle_beta   90.00
_cell.angle_gamma   90.00
#
_symmetry.space_group_name_H-M   'P 1'
#
loop_
_entity.id
_entity.type
_entity.pdbx_description
1 polymer ?
#
loop_
_entity_poly.entity_id
_entity_poly.type
_entity_poly.pdbx_seq_one_letter_code
_entity_poly.pdbx_strand_id
1 'polypeptide(L)'
;MRLQRSAAGTGAAVAACVALTSCAGYTGHSSHAITGAGGKSPEPGADVVITDAPSSAQSIRISANPRLGGILADGGGRTLYRYDRDTARPSRSNCAGECTRLWPPEPWSPGMKLTGINRAVIGRVARPGGSWQLTVGGWPMYRYIGDEGPGDAHGQGIAGAWFASTPIGTRARLLNGAGIDPGAAVKPGPGAGSDTGGTNGTTNGTNGNSDGTGNGATGGATSGGGSAPNAPNTGGTTGY
;
A
#
# COMPACT_ATOMS: atom_id res chain seq x y z
N MET A 1 -57.91 0.57 -26.65
CA MET A 1 -57.53 1.86 -27.26
C MET A 1 -56.11 1.77 -27.79
N ARG A 2 -55.95 1.71 -29.12
CA ARG A 2 -54.66 1.86 -29.81
C ARG A 2 -54.57 3.32 -30.26
N LEU A 3 -53.47 4.01 -29.97
CA LEU A 3 -53.14 5.29 -30.60
C LEU A 3 -51.70 5.22 -31.13
N GLN A 4 -51.59 5.50 -32.42
CA GLN A 4 -50.42 5.39 -33.28
C GLN A 4 -49.89 6.80 -33.62
N ARG A 5 -48.57 6.89 -33.90
CA ARG A 5 -47.87 7.74 -34.89
C ARG A 5 -47.35 9.17 -34.52
N SER A 6 -46.01 9.23 -34.42
CA SER A 6 -45.03 9.95 -35.28
C SER A 6 -45.07 11.48 -35.50
N ALA A 7 -43.94 12.15 -35.21
CA ALA A 7 -43.29 13.26 -35.96
C ALA A 7 -41.84 13.40 -35.43
N ALA A 8 -40.75 13.16 -36.16
CA ALA A 8 -40.17 13.88 -37.31
C ALA A 8 -39.84 15.35 -37.02
N GLY A 9 -38.56 15.65 -36.75
CA GLY A 9 -38.00 17.00 -36.65
C GLY A 9 -36.66 17.08 -37.39
N THR A 10 -36.65 17.87 -38.47
CA THR A 10 -35.56 18.10 -39.43
C THR A 10 -34.93 19.49 -39.26
N GLY A 11 -33.61 19.59 -39.51
CA GLY A 11 -32.90 20.82 -39.92
C GLY A 11 -32.14 21.56 -38.79
N ALA A 12 -30.93 22.09 -38.96
CA ALA A 12 -30.14 22.34 -40.16
C ALA A 12 -28.62 22.28 -39.86
N ALA A 13 -27.87 21.78 -40.84
CA ALA A 13 -26.41 21.77 -40.89
C ALA A 13 -25.89 23.11 -41.42
N VAL A 14 -24.77 23.60 -40.87
CA VAL A 14 -23.97 24.65 -41.50
C VAL A 14 -22.69 24.01 -42.04
N ALA A 15 -22.54 24.10 -43.36
CA ALA A 15 -21.39 23.68 -44.13
C ALA A 15 -20.52 24.91 -44.47
N ALA A 16 -19.20 24.74 -44.42
CA ALA A 16 -18.19 25.52 -45.16
C ALA A 16 -16.90 24.66 -45.23
N CYS A 17 -16.65 23.94 -46.32
CA CYS A 17 -15.78 24.32 -47.46
C CYS A 17 -14.28 24.41 -47.07
N VAL A 18 -13.52 23.31 -47.09
CA VAL A 18 -12.72 22.72 -48.20
C VAL A 18 -11.46 23.53 -48.56
N ALA A 19 -10.29 22.93 -48.32
CA ALA A 19 -9.18 22.93 -49.28
C ALA A 19 -8.28 21.69 -49.05
N LEU A 20 -8.04 20.97 -50.14
CA LEU A 20 -7.25 19.75 -50.28
C LEU A 20 -5.75 20.07 -50.33
N THR A 21 -4.93 19.34 -49.58
CA THR A 21 -3.55 19.07 -50.00
C THR A 21 -3.13 17.66 -49.55
N SER A 22 -2.97 16.78 -50.52
CA SER A 22 -2.39 15.46 -50.39
C SER A 22 -0.86 15.52 -50.56
N CYS A 23 -0.14 14.97 -49.59
CA CYS A 23 1.17 14.34 -49.76
C CYS A 23 1.21 13.19 -48.74
N ALA A 24 1.24 11.93 -49.18
CA ALA A 24 2.44 11.14 -49.43
C ALA A 24 3.26 10.92 -48.13
N GLY A 25 3.50 9.65 -47.81
CA GLY A 25 3.85 9.19 -46.47
C GLY A 25 5.21 9.63 -45.92
N TYR A 26 5.34 9.41 -44.61
CA TYR A 26 6.60 9.54 -43.89
C TYR A 26 6.85 8.24 -43.11
N THR A 27 7.30 7.21 -43.81
CA THR A 27 8.36 6.36 -43.26
C THR A 27 9.63 7.17 -43.23
N GLY A 28 10.32 7.24 -42.08
CA GLY A 28 11.69 7.71 -42.00
C GLY A 28 11.86 8.90 -41.06
N HIS A 29 12.29 8.63 -39.83
CA HIS A 29 13.11 9.59 -39.11
C HIS A 29 14.49 9.57 -39.78
N SER A 30 14.66 10.48 -40.74
CA SER A 30 15.92 10.71 -41.41
C SER A 30 16.96 11.22 -40.42
N SER A 31 18.08 10.52 -40.43
CA SER A 31 19.35 10.89 -39.83
C SER A 31 19.71 12.34 -40.17
N HIS A 32 20.10 13.11 -39.16
CA HIS A 32 20.75 14.40 -39.37
C HIS A 32 22.05 14.19 -40.17
N ALA A 33 22.02 14.59 -41.44
CA ALA A 33 23.22 14.74 -42.25
C ALA A 33 23.98 15.98 -41.78
N ILE A 34 25.13 15.75 -41.16
CA ILE A 34 26.10 16.79 -40.83
C ILE A 34 26.97 16.97 -42.08
N THR A 35 26.79 18.09 -42.79
CA THR A 35 27.67 18.45 -43.92
C THR A 35 28.79 19.34 -43.37
N GLY A 36 30.02 18.81 -43.30
CA GLY A 36 31.19 19.53 -42.85
C GLY A 36 32.46 18.71 -43.03
N ALA A 37 33.27 19.09 -44.01
CA ALA A 37 34.43 18.41 -44.58
C ALA A 37 35.53 17.99 -43.59
N GLY A 38 36.16 16.84 -43.87
CA GLY A 38 37.47 16.47 -43.30
C GLY A 38 37.64 14.96 -43.14
N GLY A 39 38.52 14.34 -43.93
CA GLY A 39 38.65 12.89 -44.03
C GLY A 39 39.03 12.17 -42.74
N LYS A 40 38.47 10.98 -42.54
CA LYS A 40 39.13 9.67 -42.43
C LYS A 40 38.06 8.59 -42.19
N SER A 41 38.18 7.48 -42.89
CA SER A 41 37.35 6.28 -42.72
C SER A 41 37.42 5.77 -41.27
N PRO A 42 36.30 5.50 -40.59
CA PRO A 42 36.31 4.71 -39.37
C PRO A 42 36.06 3.23 -39.69
N GLU A 43 36.84 2.36 -39.05
CA GLU A 43 36.70 0.90 -39.02
C GLU A 43 35.36 0.41 -38.44
N PRO A 44 34.93 -0.82 -38.73
CA PRO A 44 33.76 -1.43 -38.09
C PRO A 44 34.14 -1.93 -36.69
N GLY A 45 33.66 -1.25 -35.65
CA GLY A 45 33.83 -1.73 -34.27
C GLY A 45 33.67 -0.64 -33.21
N ALA A 46 32.43 -0.22 -32.97
CA ALA A 46 32.10 0.49 -31.73
C ALA A 46 30.66 0.16 -31.33
N ASP A 47 30.57 -0.86 -30.49
CA ASP A 47 29.43 -1.20 -29.65
C ASP A 47 28.92 0.06 -28.94
N VAL A 48 27.66 0.42 -29.23
CA VAL A 48 26.96 1.51 -28.56
C VAL A 48 26.66 1.04 -27.14
N VAL A 49 27.50 1.44 -26.20
CA VAL A 49 27.19 1.33 -24.77
C VAL A 49 26.10 2.37 -24.47
N ILE A 50 24.84 1.92 -24.40
CA ILE A 50 23.76 2.69 -23.79
C ILE A 50 24.10 2.80 -22.30
N THR A 51 24.67 3.93 -21.90
CA THR A 51 24.79 4.27 -20.48
C THR A 51 23.40 4.72 -20.01
N ASP A 52 22.74 3.86 -19.24
CA ASP A 52 21.53 4.24 -18.52
C ASP A 52 21.83 5.49 -17.69
N ALA A 53 21.22 6.62 -18.07
CA ALA A 53 21.25 7.82 -17.27
C ALA A 53 20.79 7.50 -15.84
N PRO A 54 21.41 8.07 -14.79
CA PRO A 54 21.00 7.81 -13.42
C PRO A 54 19.55 8.27 -13.25
N SER A 55 18.64 7.29 -13.24
CA SER A 55 17.24 7.49 -12.84
C SER A 55 17.27 8.24 -11.52
N SER A 56 16.70 9.45 -11.49
CA SER A 56 16.58 10.25 -10.28
C SER A 56 16.04 9.36 -9.18
N ALA A 57 16.88 9.03 -8.19
CA ALA A 57 16.58 7.95 -7.26
C ALA A 57 15.27 8.27 -6.53
N GLN A 58 14.26 7.43 -6.76
CA GLN A 58 12.98 7.54 -6.08
C GLN A 58 13.22 7.45 -4.58
N SER A 59 12.33 8.03 -3.78
CA SER A 59 12.44 7.95 -2.32
C SER A 59 11.11 7.62 -1.67
N ILE A 60 11.16 6.83 -0.61
CA ILE A 60 10.01 6.46 0.21
C ILE A 60 10.38 6.76 1.66
N ARG A 61 9.44 7.34 2.39
CA ARG A 61 9.63 7.73 3.78
C ARG A 61 8.43 7.36 4.64
N ILE A 62 8.66 7.29 5.94
CA ILE A 62 7.58 7.38 6.92
C ILE A 62 7.18 8.84 7.08
N SER A 63 5.89 9.12 7.04
CA SER A 63 5.29 10.41 7.35
C SER A 63 4.31 10.25 8.51
N ALA A 64 4.32 11.20 9.44
CA ALA A 64 3.32 11.25 10.50
C ALA A 64 2.05 11.91 9.97
N ASN A 65 0.92 11.22 10.14
CA ASN A 65 -0.40 11.75 9.84
C ASN A 65 -1.22 11.84 11.14
N PRO A 66 -1.86 12.98 11.44
CA PRO A 66 -2.54 13.19 12.72
C PRO A 66 -3.75 12.26 12.93
N ARG A 67 -4.32 11.73 11.85
CA ARG A 67 -5.48 10.81 11.92
C ARG A 67 -5.09 9.34 11.82
N LEU A 68 -3.97 9.04 11.17
CA LEU A 68 -3.59 7.67 10.75
C LEU A 68 -2.30 7.16 11.38
N GLY A 69 -1.58 8.00 12.12
CA GLY A 69 -0.27 7.67 12.68
C GLY A 69 0.81 7.65 11.61
N GLY A 70 1.80 6.77 11.77
CA GLY A 70 2.87 6.60 10.78
C GLY A 70 2.35 5.92 9.52
N ILE A 71 2.44 6.62 8.39
CA ILE A 71 2.08 6.13 7.06
C ILE A 71 3.26 6.26 6.10
N LEU A 72 3.21 5.55 4.97
CA LEU A 72 4.19 5.70 3.91
C LEU A 72 3.87 6.87 2.99
N ALA A 73 4.91 7.56 2.55
CA ALA A 73 4.83 8.60 1.53
C ALA A 73 5.98 8.50 0.52
N ASP A 74 5.74 8.98 -0.71
CA ASP A 74 6.77 9.12 -1.75
C ASP A 74 7.75 10.27 -1.43
N GLY A 75 8.67 10.57 -2.35
CA GLY A 75 9.64 11.67 -2.20
C GLY A 75 9.00 13.06 -2.18
N GLY A 76 7.86 13.23 -2.85
CA GLY A 76 7.06 14.45 -2.80
C GLY A 76 6.23 14.58 -1.53
N GLY A 77 6.02 13.49 -0.79
CA GLY A 77 5.20 13.46 0.41
C GLY A 77 3.75 13.08 0.18
N ARG A 78 3.44 12.56 -1.00
CA ARG A 78 2.11 12.01 -1.27
C ARG A 78 1.99 10.66 -0.59
N THR A 79 0.84 10.43 0.03
CA THR A 79 0.55 9.19 0.75
C THR A 79 0.56 8.00 -0.20
N LEU A 80 1.12 6.89 0.27
CA LEU A 80 1.05 5.60 -0.43
C LEU A 80 -0.06 4.74 0.15
N TYR A 81 -0.79 4.08 -0.75
CA TYR A 81 -1.96 3.27 -0.43
C TYR A 81 -1.74 1.82 -0.84
N ARG A 82 -2.48 0.93 -0.18
CA ARG A 82 -2.68 -0.46 -0.58
C ARG A 82 -4.15 -0.71 -0.90
N TYR A 83 -4.37 -1.66 -1.80
CA TYR A 83 -5.70 -2.13 -2.17
C TYR A 83 -6.00 -3.46 -1.48
N ASP A 84 -7.10 -3.54 -0.74
CA ASP A 84 -7.48 -4.77 -0.03
C ASP A 84 -7.83 -5.94 -0.94
N ARG A 85 -8.15 -5.65 -2.21
CA ARG A 85 -8.39 -6.72 -3.19
C ARG A 85 -7.11 -7.23 -3.83
N ASP A 86 -5.94 -6.68 -3.51
CA ASP A 86 -4.65 -7.24 -3.92
C ASP A 86 -4.26 -8.44 -3.05
N THR A 87 -3.16 -9.12 -3.39
CA THR A 87 -2.56 -10.16 -2.53
C THR A 87 -1.12 -9.81 -2.18
N ALA A 88 -0.69 -10.15 -0.96
CA ALA A 88 0.69 -9.93 -0.52
C ALA A 88 1.62 -11.11 -0.79
N ARG A 89 1.10 -12.34 -0.78
CA ARG A 89 1.87 -13.59 -0.88
C ARG A 89 1.10 -14.65 -1.69
N PRO A 90 1.44 -14.88 -2.97
CA PRO A 90 2.36 -14.08 -3.77
C PRO A 90 1.85 -12.64 -3.94
N SER A 91 2.77 -11.70 -4.14
CA SER A 91 2.38 -10.32 -4.43
C SER A 91 1.67 -10.26 -5.78
N ARG A 92 0.48 -9.68 -5.81
CA ARG A 92 -0.29 -9.48 -7.04
C ARG A 92 -1.18 -8.25 -6.92
N SER A 93 -1.14 -7.42 -7.96
CA SER A 93 -2.08 -6.33 -8.13
C SER A 93 -3.31 -6.80 -8.93
N ASN A 94 -4.50 -6.47 -8.43
CA ASN A 94 -5.78 -6.59 -9.13
C ASN A 94 -6.28 -5.23 -9.65
N CYS A 95 -5.53 -4.14 -9.44
CA CYS A 95 -5.81 -2.82 -10.01
C CYS A 95 -5.15 -2.67 -11.40
N ALA A 96 -5.94 -2.80 -12.45
CA ALA A 96 -5.53 -2.64 -13.85
C ALA A 96 -6.55 -1.81 -14.65
N GLY A 97 -6.19 -1.36 -15.86
CA GLY A 97 -7.08 -0.57 -16.72
C GLY A 97 -7.48 0.76 -16.08
N GLU A 98 -8.77 1.09 -16.08
CA GLU A 98 -9.28 2.34 -15.52
C GLU A 98 -8.95 2.51 -14.02
N CYS A 99 -8.78 1.42 -13.27
CA CYS A 99 -8.36 1.50 -11.86
C CYS A 99 -7.06 2.29 -11.70
N THR A 100 -6.10 2.11 -12.62
CA THR A 100 -4.79 2.75 -12.51
C THR A 100 -4.79 4.23 -12.86
N ARG A 101 -5.89 4.74 -13.42
CA ARG A 101 -6.05 6.18 -13.68
C ARG A 101 -6.36 6.93 -12.38
N LEU A 102 -7.16 6.32 -11.50
CA LEU A 102 -7.46 6.88 -10.17
C LEU A 102 -6.41 6.50 -9.14
N TRP A 103 -5.83 5.30 -9.29
CA TRP A 103 -4.82 4.74 -8.40
C TRP A 103 -3.54 4.40 -9.16
N PRO A 104 -2.75 5.40 -9.58
CA PRO A 104 -1.49 5.14 -10.26
C PRO A 104 -0.56 4.26 -9.42
N PRO A 105 0.03 3.20 -9.98
CA PRO A 105 1.04 2.39 -9.31
C PRO A 105 2.23 3.26 -8.89
N GLU A 106 2.72 3.08 -7.66
CA GLU A 106 4.01 3.67 -7.27
C GLU A 106 5.12 2.83 -7.91
N PRO A 107 5.97 3.45 -8.77
CA PRO A 107 7.04 2.72 -9.43
C PRO A 107 8.05 2.18 -8.41
N TRP A 108 8.70 1.08 -8.78
CA TRP A 108 9.88 0.60 -8.09
C TRP A 108 11.12 0.93 -8.92
N SER A 109 12.20 1.35 -8.25
CA SER A 109 13.51 1.51 -8.87
C SER A 109 14.62 0.90 -8.01
N PRO A 110 15.68 0.35 -8.63
CA PRO A 110 16.88 -0.03 -7.89
C PRO A 110 17.48 1.23 -7.22
N GLY A 111 18.10 1.06 -6.06
CA GLY A 111 18.75 2.17 -5.35
C GLY A 111 17.80 3.20 -4.72
N MET A 112 16.48 3.00 -4.77
CA MET A 112 15.50 3.88 -4.12
C MET A 112 15.88 4.17 -2.66
N LYS A 113 15.88 5.45 -2.29
CA LYS A 113 16.21 5.94 -0.95
C LYS A 113 15.05 5.60 -0.01
N LEU A 114 15.37 5.00 1.13
CA LEU A 114 14.39 4.71 2.18
C LEU A 114 14.72 5.53 3.42
N THR A 115 13.72 6.16 4.00
CA THR A 115 13.87 6.94 5.23
C THR A 115 12.97 6.38 6.32
N GLY A 116 13.58 5.77 7.33
CA GLY A 116 12.88 5.14 8.46
C GLY A 116 12.23 3.79 8.15
N ILE A 117 12.39 3.25 6.93
CA ILE A 117 11.73 2.01 6.49
C ILE A 117 12.72 0.85 6.50
N ASN A 118 12.28 -0.29 7.03
CA ASN A 118 13.06 -1.52 6.96
C ASN A 118 13.15 -2.01 5.49
N ARG A 119 14.36 -2.11 4.94
CA ARG A 119 14.59 -2.61 3.57
C ARG A 119 14.01 -4.01 3.36
N ALA A 120 13.96 -4.86 4.39
CA ALA A 120 13.48 -6.24 4.29
C ALA A 120 11.99 -6.36 3.94
N VAL A 121 11.19 -5.31 4.17
CA VAL A 121 9.77 -5.30 3.76
C VAL A 121 9.58 -4.76 2.35
N ILE A 122 10.61 -4.20 1.72
CA ILE A 122 10.53 -3.65 0.37
C ILE A 122 10.71 -4.75 -0.66
N GLY A 123 9.83 -4.75 -1.64
CA GLY A 123 9.91 -5.64 -2.80
C GLY A 123 9.36 -4.95 -4.03
N ARG A 124 9.05 -5.77 -5.04
CA ARG A 124 8.45 -5.32 -6.29
C ARG A 124 7.55 -6.40 -6.86
N VAL A 125 6.56 -5.98 -7.65
CA VAL A 125 5.71 -6.87 -8.45
C VAL A 125 5.76 -6.43 -9.91
N ALA A 126 5.82 -7.41 -10.82
CA ALA A 126 5.82 -7.15 -12.25
C ALA A 126 4.44 -6.68 -12.68
N ARG A 127 4.40 -5.69 -13.57
CA ARG A 127 3.17 -5.17 -14.18
C ARG A 127 3.13 -5.52 -15.66
N PRO A 128 1.93 -5.62 -16.25
CA PRO A 128 1.79 -5.64 -17.70
C PRO A 128 2.56 -4.47 -18.33
N GLY A 129 3.28 -4.72 -19.41
CA GLY A 129 4.14 -3.71 -20.05
C GLY A 129 5.58 -3.63 -19.48
N GLY A 130 5.98 -4.55 -18.61
CA GLY A 130 7.39 -4.69 -18.19
C GLY A 130 7.85 -3.74 -17.08
N SER A 131 6.96 -2.89 -16.56
CA SER A 131 7.26 -2.01 -15.43
C SER A 131 7.22 -2.77 -14.10
N TRP A 132 7.97 -2.26 -13.12
CA TRP A 132 7.96 -2.76 -11.75
C TRP A 132 7.20 -1.80 -10.84
N GLN A 133 6.26 -2.33 -10.06
CA GLN A 133 5.55 -1.59 -9.03
C GLN A 133 6.16 -1.90 -7.65
N LEU A 134 6.29 -0.88 -6.81
CA LEU A 134 6.77 -1.00 -5.44
C LEU A 134 5.81 -1.88 -4.63
N THR A 135 6.37 -2.78 -3.82
CA THR A 135 5.61 -3.49 -2.78
C THR A 135 6.20 -3.24 -1.41
N VAL A 136 5.35 -3.12 -0.39
CA VAL A 136 5.77 -3.10 1.02
C VAL A 136 5.04 -4.19 1.78
N GLY A 137 5.78 -5.04 2.49
CA GLY A 137 5.22 -6.23 3.14
C GLY A 137 4.57 -7.21 2.16
N GLY A 138 4.92 -7.12 0.87
CA GLY A 138 4.31 -7.86 -0.23
C GLY A 138 3.08 -7.18 -0.87
N TRP A 139 2.51 -6.14 -0.26
CA TRP A 139 1.36 -5.43 -0.83
C TRP A 139 1.81 -4.46 -1.94
N PRO A 140 1.14 -4.40 -3.11
CA PRO A 140 1.41 -3.39 -4.13
C PRO A 140 1.04 -1.98 -3.65
N MET A 141 1.91 -1.00 -3.90
CA MET A 141 1.74 0.39 -3.45
C MET A 141 1.23 1.28 -4.57
N TYR A 142 0.31 2.18 -4.24
CA TYR A 142 -0.31 3.12 -5.18
C TYR A 142 -0.29 4.54 -4.64
N ARG A 143 -0.42 5.51 -5.54
CA ARG A 143 -0.81 6.87 -5.21
C ARG A 143 -2.29 7.07 -5.51
N TYR A 144 -2.88 8.11 -4.94
CA TYR A 144 -4.24 8.52 -5.26
C TYR A 144 -4.22 9.85 -6.02
N ILE A 145 -4.99 9.95 -7.10
CA ILE A 145 -5.03 11.19 -7.90
C ILE A 145 -5.75 12.35 -7.19
N GLY A 146 -6.63 12.05 -6.22
CA GLY A 146 -7.32 13.08 -5.43
C GLY A 146 -6.54 13.59 -4.21
N ASP A 147 -5.28 13.17 -4.04
CA ASP A 147 -4.36 13.82 -3.12
C ASP A 147 -3.68 14.99 -3.87
N GLU A 148 -3.94 16.22 -3.42
CA GLU A 148 -3.51 17.45 -4.10
C GLU A 148 -2.13 17.91 -3.59
N GLY A 149 -1.78 17.54 -2.36
CA GLY A 149 -0.54 17.96 -1.72
C GLY A 149 0.08 16.93 -0.77
N PRO A 150 1.29 17.23 -0.25
CA PRO A 150 1.97 16.39 0.72
C PRO A 150 1.16 16.25 2.02
N GLY A 151 1.06 15.03 2.54
CA GLY A 151 0.32 14.75 3.78
C GLY A 151 -1.19 14.49 3.58
N ASP A 152 -1.72 14.76 2.38
CA ASP A 152 -3.09 14.37 2.04
C ASP A 152 -3.25 12.86 2.13
N ALA A 153 -4.42 12.45 2.61
CA ALA A 153 -4.80 11.06 2.76
C ALA A 153 -6.26 10.85 2.32
N HIS A 154 -6.70 11.53 1.26
CA HIS A 154 -8.10 11.53 0.81
C HIS A 154 -8.52 10.17 0.25
N GLY A 155 -7.56 9.34 -0.15
CA GLY A 155 -7.79 7.97 -0.58
C GLY A 155 -8.20 7.01 0.55
N GLN A 156 -8.05 7.40 1.82
CA GLN A 156 -8.32 6.53 2.96
C GLN A 156 -9.80 6.09 3.00
N GLY A 157 -10.03 4.79 2.97
CA GLY A 157 -11.35 4.18 3.09
C GLY A 157 -12.18 4.22 1.81
N ILE A 158 -11.67 4.73 0.69
CA ILE A 158 -12.43 4.77 -0.57
C ILE A 158 -12.88 3.36 -0.95
N ALA A 159 -14.17 3.22 -1.28
CA ALA A 159 -14.83 1.97 -1.62
C ALA A 159 -14.68 0.86 -0.54
N GLY A 160 -14.33 1.22 0.70
CA GLY A 160 -14.04 0.28 1.78
C GLY A 160 -12.85 -0.65 1.50
N ALA A 161 -11.99 -0.30 0.52
CA ALA A 161 -10.94 -1.20 0.04
C ALA A 161 -9.58 -0.52 -0.15
N TRP A 162 -9.53 0.82 -0.18
CA TRP A 162 -8.29 1.58 -0.31
C TRP A 162 -7.87 2.15 1.03
N PHE A 163 -6.63 1.91 1.43
CA PHE A 163 -6.14 2.33 2.73
C PHE A 163 -4.71 2.85 2.61
N ALA A 164 -4.41 3.95 3.30
CA ALA A 164 -3.04 4.40 3.48
C ALA A 164 -2.23 3.25 4.10
N SER A 165 -1.02 3.07 3.61
CA SER A 165 -0.15 1.98 4.04
C SER A 165 0.65 2.39 5.26
N THR A 166 0.71 1.51 6.26
CA THR A 166 1.71 1.62 7.35
C THR A 166 3.12 1.33 6.81
N PRO A 167 4.18 1.59 7.60
CA PRO A 167 5.56 1.30 7.19
C PRO A 167 5.86 -0.17 6.91
N ILE A 168 4.98 -1.09 7.34
CA ILE A 168 5.12 -2.53 7.12
C ILE A 168 4.13 -3.07 6.06
N GLY A 169 3.40 -2.19 5.37
CA GLY A 169 2.49 -2.60 4.30
C GLY A 169 1.08 -2.97 4.77
N THR A 170 0.73 -2.77 6.04
CA THR A 170 -0.63 -3.04 6.56
C THR A 170 -1.55 -1.84 6.39
N ARG A 171 -2.85 -2.00 6.64
CA ARG A 171 -3.82 -0.88 6.66
C ARG A 171 -3.51 0.07 7.81
N ALA A 172 -3.39 1.36 7.51
CA ALA A 172 -3.50 2.38 8.52
C ALA A 172 -4.95 2.45 9.02
N ARG A 173 -5.12 2.57 10.34
CA ARG A 173 -6.41 2.74 11.02
C ARG A 173 -6.49 4.16 11.59
N LEU A 174 -7.71 4.67 11.75
CA LEU A 174 -7.91 5.94 12.42
C LEU A 174 -7.47 5.81 13.89
N LEU A 175 -6.60 6.69 14.37
CA LEU A 175 -6.04 6.64 15.72
C LEU A 175 -7.11 6.76 16.81
N ASN A 176 -8.23 7.45 16.52
CA ASN A 176 -9.38 7.58 17.42
C ASN A 176 -10.55 6.65 17.04
N GLY A 177 -10.34 5.77 16.07
CA GLY A 177 -11.31 4.79 15.58
C GLY A 177 -10.99 3.40 16.12
N ALA A 178 -11.09 3.21 17.43
CA ALA A 178 -11.15 1.87 18.00
C ALA A 178 -12.40 1.15 17.42
N GLY A 179 -12.16 0.28 16.44
CA GLY A 179 -13.03 -0.84 16.11
C GLY A 179 -14.16 -0.60 15.12
N ILE A 180 -13.85 -0.67 13.82
CA ILE A 180 -14.68 -1.47 12.89
C ILE A 180 -13.71 -2.26 12.01
N ASP A 181 -13.42 -3.51 12.40
CA ASP A 181 -12.92 -4.54 11.47
C ASP A 181 -13.43 -5.91 11.94
N PRO A 182 -14.52 -6.42 11.34
CA PRO A 182 -14.96 -7.82 11.51
C PRO A 182 -13.99 -8.86 10.93
N GLY A 183 -12.88 -8.45 10.30
CA GLY A 183 -11.97 -9.33 9.56
C GLY A 183 -10.57 -9.50 10.17
N ALA A 184 -10.25 -8.88 11.30
CA ALA A 184 -9.05 -9.20 12.04
C ALA A 184 -9.27 -10.51 12.81
N ALA A 185 -9.21 -11.64 12.10
CA ALA A 185 -9.05 -12.95 12.71
C ALA A 185 -7.70 -12.99 13.44
N VAL A 186 -7.69 -12.52 14.68
CA VAL A 186 -6.68 -12.88 15.66
C VAL A 186 -6.89 -14.37 15.93
N LYS A 187 -5.98 -15.23 15.47
CA LYS A 187 -5.89 -16.59 16.03
C LYS A 187 -5.67 -16.44 17.54
N PRO A 188 -6.52 -17.00 18.41
CA PRO A 188 -6.17 -17.14 19.82
C PRO A 188 -4.96 -18.09 19.89
N GLY A 189 -3.81 -17.58 20.31
CA GLY A 189 -2.75 -18.42 20.85
C GLY A 189 -3.22 -19.02 22.17
N PRO A 190 -2.78 -20.22 22.55
CA PRO A 190 -3.29 -20.88 23.74
C PRO A 190 -2.77 -20.18 25.00
N GLY A 191 -3.72 -19.71 25.82
CA GLY A 191 -3.64 -19.64 27.28
C GLY A 191 -2.59 -18.70 27.88
N ALA A 192 -3.02 -17.48 28.20
CA ALA A 192 -2.55 -16.80 29.41
C ALA A 192 -3.77 -16.58 30.30
N GLY A 193 -3.75 -17.24 31.47
CA GLY A 193 -4.82 -17.25 32.44
C GLY A 193 -5.13 -15.86 33.01
N SER A 194 -6.42 -15.67 33.28
CA SER A 194 -6.97 -14.50 33.93
C SER A 194 -6.70 -14.56 35.43
N ASP A 195 -5.76 -13.76 35.93
CA ASP A 195 -5.65 -13.48 37.36
C ASP A 195 -6.05 -12.02 37.60
N THR A 196 -7.22 -11.85 38.23
CA THR A 196 -7.73 -10.55 38.68
C THR A 196 -7.44 -10.39 40.17
N GLY A 197 -6.58 -9.43 40.52
CA GLY A 197 -6.35 -8.92 41.88
C GLY A 197 -5.40 -7.72 41.80
N GLY A 198 -5.87 -6.47 42.00
CA GLY A 198 -5.81 -5.73 43.28
C GLY A 198 -4.38 -5.25 43.57
N THR A 199 -4.01 -3.97 43.78
CA THR A 199 -4.64 -2.89 44.55
C THR A 199 -3.85 -1.57 44.44
N ASN A 200 -4.50 -0.45 44.84
CA ASN A 200 -3.97 0.78 45.48
C ASN A 200 -3.51 1.92 44.52
N GLY A 201 -3.94 3.19 44.58
CA GLY A 201 -4.77 4.06 45.45
C GLY A 201 -4.54 5.51 44.91
N THR A 202 -5.45 6.50 44.92
CA THR A 202 -5.90 7.27 46.09
C THR A 202 -6.86 8.41 45.65
N THR A 203 -8.05 8.45 46.29
CA THR A 203 -8.99 9.56 46.68
C THR A 203 -9.64 10.52 45.66
N ASN A 204 -10.98 10.68 45.68
CA ASN A 204 -11.74 11.54 46.60
C ASN A 204 -13.28 11.54 46.32
N GLY A 205 -14.11 11.57 47.38
CA GLY A 205 -15.59 11.79 47.40
C GLY A 205 -16.42 10.51 47.23
N THR A 206 -17.42 10.13 48.03
CA THR A 206 -18.38 10.90 48.86
C THR A 206 -19.11 9.96 49.86
N ASN A 207 -19.43 10.47 51.05
CA ASN A 207 -20.41 10.08 52.08
C ASN A 207 -21.15 8.71 52.08
N GLY A 208 -20.96 7.96 53.19
CA GLY A 208 -22.00 7.69 54.21
C GLY A 208 -23.07 6.61 53.94
N ASN A 209 -23.02 5.49 54.69
CA ASN A 209 -24.00 5.07 55.71
C ASN A 209 -23.68 3.65 56.23
N SER A 210 -24.15 3.35 57.44
CA SER A 210 -23.71 2.30 58.37
C SER A 210 -24.39 0.91 58.25
N ASP A 211 -23.80 -0.01 59.03
CA ASP A 211 -24.37 -1.18 59.74
C ASP A 211 -24.32 -2.59 59.11
N GLY A 212 -23.78 -3.54 59.89
CA GLY A 212 -24.38 -4.88 60.03
C GLY A 212 -23.51 -6.14 59.76
N THR A 213 -22.71 -6.54 60.76
CA THR A 213 -22.52 -7.94 61.27
C THR A 213 -22.50 -9.17 60.34
N GLY A 214 -21.39 -9.94 60.41
CA GLY A 214 -21.41 -11.31 61.00
C GLY A 214 -21.23 -12.59 60.13
N ASN A 215 -20.01 -13.16 60.21
CA ASN A 215 -19.66 -14.57 60.51
C ASN A 215 -19.48 -15.67 59.42
N GLY A 216 -18.43 -16.51 59.62
CA GLY A 216 -18.24 -17.90 59.13
C GLY A 216 -17.17 -18.14 58.03
N ALA A 217 -15.88 -18.42 58.35
CA ALA A 217 -15.23 -19.76 58.50
C ALA A 217 -15.35 -20.67 57.25
N THR A 218 -14.31 -21.11 56.52
CA THR A 218 -13.21 -22.06 56.84
C THR A 218 -12.34 -22.16 55.56
N GLY A 219 -10.99 -22.18 55.58
CA GLY A 219 -10.15 -23.37 55.75
C GLY A 219 -9.69 -23.97 54.41
N GLY A 220 -8.38 -23.97 54.10
CA GLY A 220 -7.82 -24.76 52.99
C GLY A 220 -6.49 -24.25 52.43
N ALA A 221 -5.42 -24.97 52.72
CA ALA A 221 -4.01 -24.60 52.50
C ALA A 221 -3.53 -24.71 51.04
N THR A 222 -2.59 -23.84 50.67
CA THR A 222 -1.74 -23.94 49.47
C THR A 222 -0.26 -23.95 49.87
N SER A 223 0.50 -24.93 49.39
CA SER A 223 1.95 -24.88 49.24
C SER A 223 2.29 -25.70 48.00
N GLY A 224 2.78 -25.07 46.93
CA GLY A 224 4.22 -24.98 46.60
C GLY A 224 4.52 -26.09 45.57
N GLY A 225 5.12 -25.88 44.41
CA GLY A 225 6.07 -24.90 43.91
C GLY A 225 7.07 -25.70 43.06
N GLY A 226 7.59 -25.14 41.96
CA GLY A 226 8.80 -25.70 41.31
C GLY A 226 8.77 -25.86 39.80
N SER A 227 9.17 -24.78 39.13
CA SER A 227 9.93 -24.62 37.89
C SER A 227 10.47 -25.84 37.12
N ALA A 228 10.42 -25.74 35.78
CA ALA A 228 11.37 -26.38 34.86
C ALA A 228 11.65 -25.47 33.64
N PRO A 229 12.92 -25.35 33.17
CA PRO A 229 13.25 -24.79 31.86
C PRO A 229 13.82 -25.82 30.86
N ASN A 230 13.54 -25.55 29.56
CA ASN A 230 14.26 -25.84 28.30
C ASN A 230 14.72 -27.26 27.86
N ALA A 231 14.18 -27.69 26.70
CA ALA A 231 14.76 -28.24 25.43
C ALA A 231 15.99 -29.20 25.42
N PRO A 232 16.34 -29.93 24.32
CA PRO A 232 15.79 -29.98 22.96
C PRO A 232 15.50 -31.39 22.38
N ASN A 233 14.98 -31.40 21.14
CA ASN A 233 14.52 -32.53 20.33
C ASN A 233 15.70 -33.21 19.59
N THR A 234 15.80 -34.54 19.66
CA THR A 234 16.70 -35.39 18.84
C THR A 234 15.89 -36.36 17.99
N GLY A 235 16.27 -36.43 16.72
CA GLY A 235 15.52 -37.05 15.62
C GLY A 235 15.39 -38.57 15.67
N GLY A 236 14.31 -39.05 15.06
CA GLY A 236 13.99 -40.45 14.89
C GLY A 236 14.67 -41.08 13.67
N THR A 237 15.17 -42.28 13.87
CA THR A 237 15.54 -43.27 12.87
C THR A 237 14.33 -44.16 12.58
N THR A 238 14.03 -44.40 11.30
CA THR A 238 13.21 -45.54 10.84
C THR A 238 14.05 -46.36 9.88
N GLY A 239 14.32 -47.61 10.25
CA GLY A 239 14.76 -48.65 9.33
C GLY A 239 13.57 -49.24 8.56
N TYR A 240 13.79 -49.63 7.31
CA TYR A 240 13.83 -51.00 6.79
C TYR A 240 14.19 -50.94 5.30
#